data_AF-A0A2H0QMW5-F1
#
_entry.id   AF-A0A2H0QMW5-F1
#
_cell.length_a   1.000
_cell.length_b   1.000
_cell.length_c   1.000
_cell.angle_alpha   90.00
_cell.angle_beta   90.00
_cell.angle_gamma   90.00
#
_symmetry.space_group_name_H-M   'P 1'
#
loop_
_entity.id
_entity.type
_entity.pdbx_description
1 polymer ?
#
loop_
_entity_poly.entity_id
_entity_poly.type
_entity_poly.pdbx_seq_one_letter_code
_entity_poly.pdbx_strand_id
1 'polypeptide(L)'
;MKRLGLILLMFAFSQAFAGVNFKNGNFYINYTDIVVSGGGGTEDLSIVRTYNSTATDKGWFGFGWGSDYETYVATQPDGSVIIFENGVGSKTRFTPKESVDTDSAAKKIVEAMRKRSELDAKTTAGLIERLKGDADLRAAYAKKFNVETKVAEGTVLYSNEKGMQKLFVLKSGFKRSYSDGKEEYFNASGKLEKVVHKNNYSVSFNYKDGNLKSVKDSQAKQLFFEWYPDGKVKEIFSDAKGGKATYKFKGDDLTESVDVGGNKYVYGYAPNHNMTSVSYSDGSKMSIDYHKNTSWVSKIVSRNGEATKYAYDSNPKNPDQHYWTDVTKDGSEGKPVTNRYEYEMKTRPDGSEYTYRVKTVVNNISTETIYSECCSLPLKIVRGNHVTEFTYNSKGLLTKKHSSKGDFVELSYDDKINKITRVYNNEGVTNFEYDDKGNLVKASNDKGKKVLLIYDRMGRITTMVDNDAATKGNRTLAFKYNAQGKPVEITMKNVGTINVAYDNFGEIQKVESKAGHKMALQVTQAFQSLLSIVKPAGVNLNL
;
A
#
# COMPACT_ATOMS: atom_id res chain seq x y z
N MET A 1 -30.91 -36.38 29.89
CA MET A 1 -30.21 -35.10 30.16
C MET A 1 -29.76 -34.48 28.85
N LYS A 2 -29.65 -33.14 28.79
CA LYS A 2 -29.60 -32.37 27.53
C LYS A 2 -28.26 -32.54 26.78
N ARG A 3 -28.33 -32.74 25.45
CA ARG A 3 -27.21 -32.42 24.54
C ARG A 3 -27.15 -30.90 24.38
N LEU A 4 -26.06 -30.25 24.78
CA LEU A 4 -25.75 -28.90 24.31
C LEU A 4 -24.95 -29.02 23.01
N GLY A 5 -25.57 -28.62 21.90
CA GLY A 5 -24.85 -28.39 20.65
C GLY A 5 -24.16 -27.04 20.71
N LEU A 6 -22.83 -27.02 20.68
CA LEU A 6 -22.06 -25.78 20.57
C LEU A 6 -22.09 -25.30 19.12
N ILE A 7 -23.10 -24.50 18.76
CA ILE A 7 -23.13 -23.81 17.47
C ILE A 7 -22.09 -22.68 17.51
N LEU A 8 -20.90 -22.94 16.97
CA LEU A 8 -19.87 -21.93 16.81
C LEU A 8 -20.23 -21.02 15.63
N LEU A 9 -21.12 -20.07 15.88
CA LEU A 9 -21.48 -19.01 14.94
C LEU A 9 -20.29 -18.04 14.80
N MET A 10 -19.43 -18.31 13.81
CA MET A 10 -18.38 -17.37 13.40
C MET A 10 -19.02 -16.15 12.73
N PHE A 11 -19.43 -15.17 13.54
CA PHE A 11 -19.61 -13.80 13.07
C PHE A 11 -18.23 -13.24 12.69
N ALA A 12 -17.94 -13.26 11.39
CA ALA A 12 -16.85 -12.47 10.83
C ALA A 12 -17.23 -10.99 10.95
N PHE A 13 -16.83 -10.35 12.05
CA PHE A 13 -16.93 -8.89 12.18
C PHE A 13 -16.14 -8.24 11.04
N SER A 14 -16.83 -7.49 10.18
CA SER A 14 -16.18 -6.59 9.23
C SER A 14 -15.39 -5.54 10.03
N GLN A 15 -14.07 -5.70 10.08
CA GLN A 15 -13.18 -4.79 10.79
C GLN A 15 -13.05 -3.48 10.01
N ALA A 16 -13.91 -2.52 10.32
CA ALA A 16 -13.74 -1.14 9.89
C ALA A 16 -12.47 -0.58 10.54
N PHE A 17 -11.47 -0.23 9.74
CA PHE A 17 -10.23 0.36 10.22
C PHE A 17 -10.37 1.89 10.21
N ALA A 18 -10.24 2.52 11.38
CA ALA A 18 -10.43 3.95 11.58
C ALA A 18 -9.17 4.60 12.17
N GLY A 19 -8.82 5.80 11.73
CA GLY A 19 -7.64 6.50 12.22
C GLY A 19 -7.66 8.01 11.98
N VAL A 20 -6.72 8.70 12.61
CA VAL A 20 -6.42 10.11 12.36
C VAL A 20 -4.98 10.21 11.85
N ASN A 21 -4.77 10.94 10.76
CA ASN A 21 -3.43 11.26 10.30
C ASN A 21 -2.89 12.46 11.09
N PHE A 22 -1.96 12.20 12.03
CA PHE A 22 -1.41 13.23 12.92
C PHE A 22 -0.58 14.30 12.19
N LYS A 23 -0.31 14.14 10.88
CA LYS A 23 0.34 15.16 10.05
C LYS A 23 -0.63 16.27 9.60
N ASN A 24 -1.92 15.96 9.41
CA ASN A 24 -2.87 16.91 8.80
C ASN A 24 -4.30 16.84 9.37
N GLY A 25 -4.48 16.21 10.53
CA GLY A 25 -5.76 16.10 11.24
C GLY A 25 -6.85 15.29 10.53
N ASN A 26 -6.55 14.67 9.40
CA ASN A 26 -7.53 13.93 8.58
C ASN A 26 -8.07 12.69 9.32
N PHE A 27 -9.39 12.61 9.47
CA PHE A 27 -10.07 11.38 9.86
C PHE A 27 -10.27 10.47 8.64
N TYR A 28 -9.94 9.19 8.78
CA TYR A 28 -10.30 8.19 7.79
C TYR A 28 -10.91 6.95 8.43
N ILE A 29 -11.86 6.32 7.73
CA ILE A 29 -12.47 5.05 8.14
C ILE A 29 -12.91 4.26 6.90
N ASN A 30 -12.63 2.96 6.87
CA ASN A 30 -12.99 2.09 5.75
C ASN A 30 -14.01 1.00 6.09
N TYR A 31 -14.71 0.52 5.07
CA TYR A 31 -15.71 -0.55 5.14
C TYR A 31 -15.63 -1.41 3.88
N THR A 32 -15.61 -2.74 4.07
CA THR A 32 -15.77 -3.70 2.98
C THR A 32 -17.26 -3.99 2.80
N ASP A 33 -17.85 -3.50 1.70
CA ASP A 33 -19.30 -3.61 1.49
C ASP A 33 -19.73 -4.92 0.81
N ILE A 34 -18.85 -5.49 -0.03
CA ILE A 34 -19.06 -6.77 -0.72
C ILE A 34 -17.74 -7.53 -0.86
N VAL A 35 -17.80 -8.85 -0.71
CA VAL A 35 -16.72 -9.79 -1.01
C VAL A 35 -17.33 -10.96 -1.78
N VAL A 36 -16.86 -11.19 -3.00
CA VAL A 36 -17.17 -12.38 -3.80
C VAL A 36 -15.96 -13.29 -3.70
N SER A 37 -16.02 -14.26 -2.78
CA SER A 37 -14.86 -15.09 -2.45
C SER A 37 -14.41 -15.96 -3.61
N GLY A 38 -13.10 -16.07 -3.82
CA GLY A 38 -12.53 -16.90 -4.89
C GLY A 38 -12.58 -18.41 -4.61
N GLY A 39 -12.47 -18.79 -3.33
CA GLY A 39 -12.31 -20.19 -2.92
C GLY A 39 -10.94 -20.77 -3.32
N GLY A 40 -10.57 -21.91 -2.72
CA GLY A 40 -9.39 -22.68 -3.12
C GLY A 40 -8.03 -21.95 -3.08
N GLY A 41 -7.91 -20.85 -2.33
CA GLY A 41 -6.69 -20.02 -2.27
C GLY A 41 -6.52 -19.02 -3.41
N THR A 42 -7.62 -18.60 -4.06
CA THR A 42 -7.61 -17.58 -5.10
C THR A 42 -8.08 -16.22 -4.59
N GLU A 43 -7.67 -15.13 -5.27
CA GLU A 43 -7.96 -13.75 -4.89
C GLU A 43 -9.47 -13.45 -4.86
N ASP A 44 -9.92 -12.69 -3.86
CA ASP A 44 -11.31 -12.25 -3.74
C ASP A 44 -11.59 -11.03 -4.65
N LEU A 45 -12.86 -10.85 -5.04
CA LEU A 45 -13.33 -9.64 -5.72
C LEU A 45 -14.21 -8.86 -4.75
N SER A 46 -13.79 -7.66 -4.35
CA SER A 46 -14.43 -6.89 -3.27
C SER A 46 -14.55 -5.41 -3.59
N ILE A 47 -15.44 -4.71 -2.87
CA ILE A 47 -15.46 -3.24 -2.80
C ILE A 47 -15.12 -2.82 -1.39
N VAL A 48 -14.08 -2.00 -1.26
CA VAL A 48 -13.77 -1.28 -0.04
C VAL A 48 -14.00 0.20 -0.30
N ARG A 49 -14.91 0.81 0.47
CA ARG A 49 -15.07 2.27 0.49
C ARG A 49 -14.43 2.85 1.74
N THR A 50 -13.94 4.07 1.62
CA THR A 50 -13.19 4.77 2.66
C THR A 50 -13.65 6.22 2.71
N TYR A 51 -13.91 6.71 3.91
CA TYR A 51 -14.14 8.12 4.20
C TYR A 51 -12.80 8.81 4.50
N ASN A 52 -12.69 10.09 4.17
CA ASN A 52 -11.54 10.95 4.39
C ASN A 52 -12.05 12.39 4.65
N SER A 53 -11.90 12.92 5.87
CA SER A 53 -12.45 14.25 6.23
C SER A 53 -11.79 15.42 5.49
N THR A 54 -10.58 15.22 4.94
CA THR A 54 -9.87 16.24 4.14
C THR A 54 -10.10 16.10 2.63
N ALA A 55 -10.79 15.05 2.17
CA ALA A 55 -11.15 14.92 0.76
C ALA A 55 -12.28 15.88 0.39
N THR A 56 -12.08 16.63 -0.70
CA THR A 56 -13.03 17.61 -1.22
C THR A 56 -13.75 17.15 -2.49
N ASP A 57 -13.33 16.01 -3.05
CA ASP A 57 -13.99 15.35 -4.16
C ASP A 57 -15.25 14.60 -3.69
N LYS A 58 -16.17 14.39 -4.63
CA LYS A 58 -17.41 13.61 -4.43
C LYS A 58 -17.27 12.29 -5.17
N GLY A 59 -16.99 11.22 -4.44
CA GLY A 59 -16.92 9.89 -5.02
C GLY A 59 -18.32 9.27 -5.21
N TRP A 60 -18.34 8.01 -5.63
CA TRP A 60 -19.57 7.22 -5.81
C TRP A 60 -20.43 7.20 -4.54
N PHE A 61 -19.79 7.21 -3.37
CA PHE A 61 -20.44 7.18 -2.06
C PHE A 61 -20.59 8.56 -1.43
N GLY A 62 -20.56 9.64 -2.23
CA GLY A 62 -20.83 11.00 -1.77
C GLY A 62 -19.58 11.80 -1.38
N PHE A 63 -19.78 12.93 -0.69
CA PHE A 63 -18.71 13.84 -0.30
C PHE A 63 -17.76 13.18 0.72
N GLY A 64 -16.45 13.30 0.48
CA GLY A 64 -15.43 12.78 1.38
C GLY A 64 -15.31 11.25 1.39
N TRP A 65 -16.08 10.53 0.57
CA TRP A 65 -16.00 9.08 0.42
C TRP A 65 -15.46 8.69 -0.97
N GLY A 66 -14.73 7.57 -1.03
CA GLY A 66 -14.38 6.93 -2.30
C GLY A 66 -13.97 5.45 -2.14
N SER A 67 -13.77 4.76 -3.26
CA SER A 67 -13.19 3.41 -3.34
C SER A 67 -11.84 3.42 -4.07
N ASP A 68 -11.04 2.38 -3.83
CA ASP A 68 -9.89 2.01 -4.65
C ASP A 68 -10.22 1.87 -6.16
N TYR A 69 -11.46 1.49 -6.49
CA TYR A 69 -11.95 1.38 -7.87
C TYR A 69 -12.25 2.74 -8.53
N GLU A 70 -12.23 3.83 -7.75
CA GLU A 70 -12.34 5.20 -8.22
C GLU A 70 -10.98 5.84 -8.55
N THR A 71 -9.90 5.04 -8.55
CA THR A 71 -8.56 5.54 -8.86
C THR A 71 -8.49 6.09 -10.29
N TYR A 72 -7.92 7.29 -10.45
CA TYR A 72 -7.80 7.96 -11.75
C TYR A 72 -6.48 8.70 -11.96
N VAL A 73 -6.17 8.99 -13.22
CA VAL A 73 -4.96 9.68 -13.70
C VAL A 73 -5.31 11.09 -14.18
N ALA A 74 -4.49 12.10 -13.86
CA ALA A 74 -4.55 13.42 -14.50
C ALA A 74 -3.15 14.00 -14.82
N THR A 75 -2.98 14.49 -16.04
CA THR A 75 -1.78 15.19 -16.52
C THR A 75 -1.69 16.61 -15.95
N GLN A 76 -0.48 17.12 -15.74
CA GLN A 76 -0.20 18.47 -15.23
C GLN A 76 0.50 19.34 -16.29
N PRO A 77 0.45 20.69 -16.22
CA PRO A 77 1.07 21.57 -17.22
C PRO A 77 2.60 21.48 -17.33
N ASP A 78 3.23 20.96 -16.28
CA ASP A 78 4.67 20.72 -16.18
C ASP A 78 5.08 19.32 -16.70
N GLY A 79 4.15 18.59 -17.33
CA GLY A 79 4.41 17.27 -17.92
C GLY A 79 4.45 16.13 -16.89
N SER A 80 4.36 16.43 -15.60
CA SER A 80 4.11 15.43 -14.57
C SER A 80 2.70 14.86 -14.68
N VAL A 81 2.47 13.69 -14.09
CA VAL A 81 1.17 13.02 -14.06
C VAL A 81 0.87 12.58 -12.63
N ILE A 82 -0.35 12.80 -12.16
CA ILE A 82 -0.76 12.44 -10.80
C ILE A 82 -1.78 11.31 -10.89
N ILE A 83 -1.57 10.26 -10.09
CA ILE A 83 -2.59 9.25 -9.79
C ILE A 83 -3.28 9.64 -8.49
N PHE A 84 -4.61 9.70 -8.53
CA PHE A 84 -5.48 9.98 -7.40
C PHE A 84 -6.13 8.67 -6.96
N GLU A 85 -5.77 8.18 -5.77
CA GLU A 85 -6.26 6.92 -5.21
C GLU A 85 -7.44 7.24 -4.27
N ASN A 86 -8.61 7.53 -4.89
CA ASN A 86 -9.76 8.18 -4.26
C ASN A 86 -10.26 7.53 -2.95
N GLY A 87 -10.17 6.21 -2.80
CA GLY A 87 -10.46 5.54 -1.53
C GLY A 87 -9.54 6.01 -0.39
N VAL A 88 -8.24 5.84 -0.53
CA VAL A 88 -7.28 6.21 0.54
C VAL A 88 -6.99 7.72 0.61
N GLY A 89 -7.55 8.53 -0.30
CA GLY A 89 -7.26 9.96 -0.45
C GLY A 89 -5.78 10.25 -0.73
N SER A 90 -5.02 9.24 -1.18
CA SER A 90 -3.61 9.40 -1.55
C SER A 90 -3.50 9.96 -2.95
N LYS A 91 -2.44 10.75 -3.17
CA LYS A 91 -1.95 11.08 -4.51
C LYS A 91 -0.59 10.40 -4.69
N THR A 92 -0.21 10.10 -5.93
CA THR A 92 1.16 9.73 -6.27
C THR A 92 1.57 10.49 -7.52
N ARG A 93 2.60 11.31 -7.39
CA ARG A 93 3.12 12.13 -8.49
C ARG A 93 4.17 11.35 -9.28
N PHE A 94 4.05 11.34 -10.59
CA PHE A 94 5.02 10.75 -11.52
C PHE A 94 5.66 11.86 -12.35
N THR A 95 6.99 11.90 -12.38
CA THR A 95 7.77 12.90 -13.12
C THR A 95 8.67 12.26 -14.18
N PRO A 96 9.12 13.00 -15.20
CA PRO A 96 10.18 12.55 -16.09
C PRO A 96 11.45 12.23 -15.30
N LYS A 97 12.39 11.49 -15.93
CA LYS A 97 13.73 11.28 -15.34
C LYS A 97 14.56 12.58 -15.35
N GLU A 98 14.25 13.49 -16.26
CA GLU A 98 14.83 14.83 -16.35
C GLU A 98 14.08 15.82 -15.45
N SER A 99 14.68 16.98 -15.20
CA SER A 99 14.08 18.03 -14.36
C SER A 99 12.77 18.57 -14.95
N VAL A 100 11.76 18.71 -14.10
CA VAL A 100 10.47 19.30 -14.44
C VAL A 100 10.61 20.81 -14.68
N ASP A 101 10.18 21.30 -15.85
CA ASP A 101 10.18 22.74 -16.16
C ASP A 101 8.98 23.45 -15.51
N THR A 102 9.18 23.87 -14.26
CA THR A 102 8.17 24.57 -13.47
C THR A 102 7.92 26.01 -13.94
N ASP A 103 8.87 26.63 -14.62
CA ASP A 103 8.81 28.02 -15.10
C ASP A 103 7.92 28.13 -16.35
N SER A 104 8.12 27.26 -17.34
CA SER A 104 7.23 27.14 -18.50
C SER A 104 5.80 26.79 -18.08
N ALA A 105 5.63 25.88 -17.12
CA ALA A 105 4.33 25.53 -16.58
C ALA A 105 3.62 26.70 -15.88
N ALA A 106 4.33 27.45 -15.03
CA ALA A 106 3.80 28.64 -14.38
C ALA A 106 3.40 29.72 -15.41
N LYS A 107 4.23 29.93 -16.44
CA LYS A 107 3.94 30.88 -17.54
C LYS A 107 2.69 30.50 -18.33
N LYS A 108 2.53 29.23 -18.71
CA LYS A 108 1.31 28.72 -19.38
C LYS A 108 0.04 28.97 -18.55
N ILE A 109 0.12 28.72 -17.23
CA ILE A 109 -0.98 28.99 -16.30
C ILE A 109 -1.36 30.48 -16.33
N VAL A 110 -0.38 31.37 -16.15
CA VAL A 110 -0.64 32.81 -16.09
C VAL A 110 -1.08 33.39 -17.44
N GLU A 111 -0.64 32.83 -18.57
CA GLU A 111 -1.17 33.18 -19.89
C GLU A 111 -2.66 32.81 -20.03
N ALA A 112 -3.06 31.61 -19.59
CA ALA A 112 -4.46 31.19 -19.59
C ALA A 112 -5.33 32.03 -18.64
N MET A 113 -4.77 32.52 -17.53
CA MET A 113 -5.44 33.47 -16.64
C MET A 113 -5.66 34.83 -17.30
N ARG A 114 -4.64 35.37 -17.97
CA ARG A 114 -4.71 36.67 -18.68
C ARG A 114 -5.79 36.70 -19.77
N LYS A 115 -6.13 35.56 -20.36
CA LYS A 115 -7.25 35.42 -21.32
C LYS A 115 -8.64 35.55 -20.67
N ARG A 116 -8.75 35.57 -19.33
CA ARG A 116 -10.01 35.68 -18.58
C ARG A 116 -10.09 36.90 -17.65
N SER A 117 -8.97 37.54 -17.34
CA SER A 117 -8.90 38.69 -16.42
C SER A 117 -7.61 39.47 -16.63
N GLU A 118 -7.67 40.80 -16.56
CA GLU A 118 -6.47 41.64 -16.54
C GLU A 118 -5.61 41.36 -15.29
N LEU A 119 -4.29 41.28 -15.50
CA LEU A 119 -3.28 41.01 -14.48
C LEU A 119 -2.08 41.91 -14.74
N ASP A 120 -1.79 42.83 -13.81
CA ASP A 120 -0.65 43.72 -13.93
C ASP A 120 0.69 42.95 -13.87
N ALA A 121 1.77 43.61 -14.31
CA ALA A 121 3.08 42.99 -14.43
C ALA A 121 3.69 42.53 -13.09
N LYS A 122 3.43 43.27 -11.99
CA LYS A 122 3.96 42.95 -10.66
C LYS A 122 3.24 41.75 -10.04
N THR A 123 1.90 41.73 -10.12
CA THR A 123 1.08 40.59 -9.69
C THR A 123 1.39 39.34 -10.53
N THR A 124 1.61 39.50 -11.84
CA THR A 124 2.06 38.42 -12.73
C THR A 124 3.37 37.79 -12.24
N ALA A 125 4.41 38.60 -12.01
CA ALA A 125 5.72 38.11 -11.59
C ALA A 125 5.66 37.38 -10.24
N GLY A 126 4.97 37.95 -9.25
CA GLY A 126 4.78 37.31 -7.94
C GLY A 126 3.99 35.99 -8.01
N LEU A 127 3.01 35.89 -8.92
CA LEU A 127 2.26 34.65 -9.13
C LEU A 127 3.10 33.57 -9.82
N ILE A 128 3.95 33.93 -10.79
CA ILE A 128 4.85 32.97 -11.47
C ILE A 128 5.81 32.33 -10.46
N GLU A 129 6.44 33.10 -9.57
CA GLU A 129 7.34 32.53 -8.56
C GLU A 129 6.61 31.63 -7.55
N ARG A 130 5.42 32.03 -7.10
CA ARG A 130 4.58 31.16 -6.25
C ARG A 130 4.22 29.84 -6.93
N LEU A 131 3.83 29.89 -8.21
CA LEU A 131 3.55 28.70 -8.99
C LEU A 131 4.81 27.85 -9.17
N LYS A 132 5.97 28.42 -9.50
CA LYS A 132 7.23 27.66 -9.62
C LYS A 132 7.58 26.90 -8.33
N GLY A 133 7.40 27.55 -7.17
CA GLY A 133 7.68 26.98 -5.86
C GLY A 133 6.65 25.97 -5.32
N ASP A 134 5.43 25.89 -5.88
CA ASP A 134 4.34 25.10 -5.31
C ASP A 134 3.62 24.25 -6.38
N ALA A 135 3.83 22.94 -6.32
CA ALA A 135 3.27 21.98 -7.26
C ALA A 135 1.75 21.78 -7.10
N ASP A 136 1.22 21.83 -5.87
CA ASP A 136 -0.22 21.68 -5.62
C ASP A 136 -0.97 22.96 -6.06
N LEU A 137 -0.38 24.14 -5.86
CA LEU A 137 -0.90 25.41 -6.40
C LEU A 137 -0.88 25.40 -7.93
N ARG A 138 0.18 24.89 -8.58
CA ARG A 138 0.18 24.69 -10.03
C ARG A 138 -0.93 23.76 -10.48
N ALA A 139 -1.09 22.60 -9.85
CA ALA A 139 -2.14 21.64 -10.19
C ALA A 139 -3.54 22.24 -10.02
N ALA A 140 -3.77 22.98 -8.93
CA ALA A 140 -5.04 23.65 -8.66
C ALA A 140 -5.36 24.74 -9.69
N TYR A 141 -4.37 25.58 -10.04
CA TYR A 141 -4.56 26.63 -11.05
C TYR A 141 -4.68 26.05 -12.47
N ALA A 142 -3.93 25.00 -12.79
CA ALA A 142 -4.07 24.24 -14.03
C ALA A 142 -5.50 23.77 -14.25
N LYS A 143 -6.05 23.05 -13.26
CA LYS A 143 -7.44 22.58 -13.23
C LYS A 143 -8.43 23.75 -13.37
N LYS A 144 -8.23 24.83 -12.61
CA LYS A 144 -9.12 26.02 -12.62
C LYS A 144 -9.17 26.75 -13.97
N PHE A 145 -8.04 26.85 -14.66
CA PHE A 145 -7.93 27.58 -15.94
C PHE A 145 -7.95 26.66 -17.18
N ASN A 146 -8.19 25.36 -16.99
CA ASN A 146 -8.20 24.32 -18.03
C ASN A 146 -6.89 24.28 -18.84
N VAL A 147 -5.77 24.36 -18.13
CA VAL A 147 -4.42 24.29 -18.72
C VAL A 147 -3.96 22.85 -18.70
N GLU A 148 -3.98 22.23 -19.88
CA GLU A 148 -3.50 20.87 -20.08
C GLU A 148 -2.14 20.90 -20.80
N THR A 149 -1.28 19.93 -20.51
CA THR A 149 -0.14 19.62 -21.37
C THR A 149 -0.23 18.14 -21.70
N LYS A 150 -0.35 17.83 -22.99
CA LYS A 150 -0.31 16.45 -23.48
C LYS A 150 1.10 15.92 -23.28
N VAL A 151 1.23 14.89 -22.47
CA VAL A 151 2.46 14.09 -22.38
C VAL A 151 2.50 13.19 -23.61
N ALA A 152 3.66 13.10 -24.28
CA ALA A 152 3.77 12.36 -25.54
C ALA A 152 3.58 10.85 -25.34
N GLU A 153 2.96 10.17 -26.33
CA GLU A 153 2.91 8.71 -26.38
C GLU A 153 4.32 8.10 -26.30
N GLY A 154 4.47 7.01 -25.55
CA GLY A 154 5.77 6.36 -25.30
C GLY A 154 6.59 6.98 -24.17
N THR A 155 6.15 8.12 -23.60
CA THR A 155 6.80 8.71 -22.42
C THR A 155 6.73 7.76 -21.21
N VAL A 156 7.83 7.65 -20.46
CA VAL A 156 7.90 6.92 -19.19
C VAL A 156 8.23 7.87 -18.06
N LEU A 157 7.38 7.87 -17.03
CA LEU A 157 7.48 8.70 -15.84
C LEU A 157 7.71 7.81 -14.60
N TYR A 158 8.24 8.38 -13.52
CA TYR A 158 8.76 7.65 -12.36
C TYR A 158 8.33 8.26 -11.02
N SER A 159 8.16 7.40 -10.02
CA SER A 159 8.05 7.66 -8.57
C SER A 159 7.91 6.30 -7.89
N ASN A 160 8.60 5.88 -6.83
CA ASN A 160 9.50 6.45 -5.82
C ASN A 160 8.87 6.92 -4.49
N GLU A 161 7.64 7.45 -4.48
CA GLU A 161 6.91 7.80 -3.23
C GLU A 161 6.33 6.57 -2.51
N LYS A 162 6.00 5.52 -3.26
CA LYS A 162 5.40 4.27 -2.77
C LYS A 162 6.15 3.05 -3.32
N GLY A 163 7.47 3.04 -3.12
CA GLY A 163 8.39 2.13 -3.82
C GLY A 163 8.57 2.52 -5.29
N MET A 164 9.49 1.87 -6.03
CA MET A 164 9.70 2.21 -7.45
C MET A 164 8.49 1.77 -8.29
N GLN A 165 7.86 2.73 -8.95
CA GLN A 165 6.80 2.55 -9.92
C GLN A 165 7.16 3.30 -11.21
N LYS A 166 6.55 2.89 -12.31
CA LYS A 166 6.66 3.54 -13.62
C LYS A 166 5.27 3.83 -14.15
N LEU A 167 5.10 4.95 -14.84
CA LEU A 167 3.88 5.26 -15.58
C LEU A 167 4.24 5.43 -17.06
N PHE A 168 3.66 4.58 -17.90
CA PHE A 168 3.81 4.61 -19.35
C PHE A 168 2.62 5.36 -19.96
N VAL A 169 2.89 6.33 -20.83
CA VAL A 169 1.86 7.02 -21.62
C VAL A 169 1.62 6.21 -22.90
N LEU A 170 0.39 5.75 -23.09
CA LEU A 170 -0.04 4.90 -24.20
C LEU A 170 -1.01 5.65 -25.11
N LYS A 171 -1.14 5.24 -26.37
CA LYS A 171 -2.17 5.77 -27.29
C LYS A 171 -3.60 5.67 -26.71
N SER A 172 -3.87 4.62 -25.93
CA SER A 172 -5.16 4.34 -25.31
C SER A 172 -5.35 4.97 -23.93
N GLY A 173 -4.33 5.64 -23.36
CA GLY A 173 -4.36 6.18 -22.00
C GLY A 173 -3.03 5.97 -21.27
N PHE A 174 -3.03 5.29 -20.13
CA PHE A 174 -1.84 5.13 -19.28
C PHE A 174 -1.70 3.72 -18.73
N LYS A 175 -0.48 3.30 -18.42
CA LYS A 175 -0.20 2.09 -17.64
C LYS A 175 0.76 2.37 -16.50
N ARG A 176 0.32 2.17 -15.25
CA ARG A 176 1.18 2.13 -14.07
C ARG A 176 1.72 0.71 -13.91
N SER A 177 3.02 0.55 -13.66
CA SER A 177 3.65 -0.73 -13.30
C SER A 177 4.38 -0.58 -11.98
N TYR A 178 4.14 -1.50 -11.04
CA TYR A 178 4.78 -1.57 -9.73
C TYR A 178 5.99 -2.53 -9.76
N SER A 179 6.91 -2.36 -8.80
CA SER A 179 8.10 -3.22 -8.65
C SER A 179 7.80 -4.68 -8.30
N ASP A 180 6.60 -4.99 -7.81
CA ASP A 180 6.18 -6.36 -7.46
C ASP A 180 5.58 -7.15 -8.63
N GLY A 181 5.29 -6.48 -9.75
CA GLY A 181 4.63 -7.04 -10.94
C GLY A 181 3.14 -6.73 -11.05
N LYS A 182 2.54 -5.95 -10.14
CA LYS A 182 1.20 -5.38 -10.34
C LYS A 182 1.24 -4.34 -11.48
N GLU A 183 0.19 -4.28 -12.27
CA GLU A 183 -0.04 -3.24 -13.27
C GLU A 183 -1.47 -2.67 -13.17
N GLU A 184 -1.63 -1.38 -13.44
CA GLU A 184 -2.92 -0.69 -13.55
C GLU A 184 -2.98 0.03 -14.90
N TYR A 185 -4.07 -0.15 -15.63
CA TYR A 185 -4.31 0.41 -16.95
C TYR A 185 -5.44 1.42 -16.83
N PHE A 186 -5.25 2.60 -17.40
CA PHE A 186 -6.22 3.69 -17.41
C PHE A 186 -6.54 4.06 -18.85
N ASN A 187 -7.81 4.35 -19.14
CA ASN A 187 -8.22 4.77 -20.47
C ASN A 187 -7.80 6.24 -20.76
N ALA A 188 -8.07 6.73 -21.97
CA ALA A 188 -7.71 8.08 -22.41
C ALA A 188 -8.39 9.21 -21.61
N SER A 189 -9.44 8.91 -20.83
CA SER A 189 -10.08 9.86 -19.89
C SER A 189 -9.51 9.77 -18.46
N GLY A 190 -8.47 8.95 -18.26
CA GLY A 190 -7.79 8.76 -16.98
C GLY A 190 -8.46 7.78 -16.02
N LYS A 191 -9.60 7.16 -16.38
CA LYS A 191 -10.31 6.19 -15.52
C LYS A 191 -9.67 4.81 -15.56
N LEU A 192 -9.62 4.12 -14.41
CA LEU A 192 -9.10 2.76 -14.28
C LEU A 192 -9.90 1.76 -15.15
N GLU A 193 -9.23 1.14 -16.11
CA GLU A 193 -9.83 0.20 -17.07
C GLU A 193 -9.51 -1.26 -16.73
N LYS A 194 -8.31 -1.52 -16.18
CA LYS A 194 -7.88 -2.87 -15.80
C LYS A 194 -6.79 -2.85 -14.71
N VAL A 195 -6.85 -3.78 -13.78
CA VAL A 195 -5.76 -4.12 -12.85
C VAL A 195 -5.27 -5.54 -13.19
N VAL A 196 -3.95 -5.76 -13.18
CA VAL A 196 -3.32 -7.07 -13.34
C VAL A 196 -2.38 -7.30 -12.17
N HIS A 197 -2.51 -8.43 -11.49
CA HIS A 197 -1.66 -8.85 -10.39
C HIS A 197 -0.57 -9.79 -10.89
N LYS A 198 0.50 -9.95 -10.10
CA LYS A 198 1.68 -10.78 -10.43
C LYS A 198 1.36 -12.23 -10.81
N ASN A 199 0.28 -12.79 -10.27
CA ASN A 199 -0.22 -14.15 -10.55
C ASN A 199 -1.10 -14.24 -11.82
N ASN A 200 -1.15 -13.17 -12.62
CA ASN A 200 -2.08 -12.97 -13.76
C ASN A 200 -3.57 -12.93 -13.40
N TYR A 201 -3.93 -12.87 -12.10
CA TYR A 201 -5.27 -12.45 -11.71
C TYR A 201 -5.50 -11.02 -12.20
N SER A 202 -6.62 -10.75 -12.85
CA SER A 202 -6.90 -9.40 -13.37
C SER A 202 -8.35 -9.01 -13.17
N VAL A 203 -8.57 -7.74 -12.85
CA VAL A 203 -9.88 -7.12 -12.66
C VAL A 203 -10.09 -6.10 -13.78
N SER A 204 -11.20 -6.15 -14.49
CA SER A 204 -11.51 -5.29 -15.65
C SER A 204 -12.79 -4.49 -15.41
N PHE A 205 -12.80 -3.23 -15.86
CA PHE A 205 -13.80 -2.22 -15.51
C PHE A 205 -14.57 -1.82 -16.77
N ASN A 206 -15.90 -2.00 -16.76
CA ASN A 206 -16.76 -1.72 -17.90
C ASN A 206 -17.62 -0.49 -17.64
N TYR A 207 -17.34 0.60 -18.35
CA TYR A 207 -18.07 1.86 -18.24
C TYR A 207 -19.17 1.98 -19.29
N LYS A 208 -20.33 2.50 -18.89
CA LYS A 208 -21.42 2.88 -19.79
C LYS A 208 -21.92 4.28 -19.40
N ASP A 209 -22.11 5.14 -20.41
CA ASP A 209 -22.60 6.51 -20.23
C ASP A 209 -21.80 7.31 -19.18
N GLY A 210 -20.49 7.03 -19.10
CA GLY A 210 -19.55 7.64 -18.15
C GLY A 210 -19.45 6.95 -16.77
N ASN A 211 -20.45 6.17 -16.37
CA ASN A 211 -20.50 5.48 -15.08
C ASN A 211 -20.00 4.04 -15.17
N LEU A 212 -19.45 3.49 -14.08
CA LEU A 212 -19.02 2.09 -14.04
C LEU A 212 -20.27 1.20 -13.99
N LYS A 213 -20.49 0.35 -15.00
CA LYS A 213 -21.67 -0.52 -15.03
C LYS A 213 -21.41 -1.89 -14.42
N SER A 214 -20.22 -2.45 -14.68
CA SER A 214 -19.79 -3.69 -14.06
C SER A 214 -18.27 -3.79 -13.94
N VAL A 215 -17.85 -4.62 -12.98
CA VAL A 215 -16.47 -5.09 -12.84
C VAL A 215 -16.48 -6.61 -13.04
N LYS A 216 -15.46 -7.12 -13.72
CA LYS A 216 -15.29 -8.57 -13.96
C LYS A 216 -13.84 -8.98 -13.74
N ASP A 217 -13.61 -10.06 -13.02
CA ASP A 217 -12.27 -10.62 -12.86
C ASP A 217 -11.92 -11.70 -13.92
N SER A 218 -10.67 -12.15 -13.90
CA SER A 218 -10.15 -13.24 -14.76
C SER A 218 -10.71 -14.63 -14.43
N GLN A 219 -11.46 -14.77 -13.34
CA GLN A 219 -12.16 -15.99 -12.93
C GLN A 219 -13.67 -15.92 -13.23
N ALA A 220 -14.10 -14.87 -13.93
CA ALA A 220 -15.47 -14.53 -14.25
C ALA A 220 -16.39 -14.16 -13.07
N LYS A 221 -15.84 -13.92 -11.87
CA LYS A 221 -16.56 -13.24 -10.77
C LYS A 221 -16.91 -11.82 -11.24
N GLN A 222 -18.10 -11.35 -10.89
CA GLN A 222 -18.63 -10.07 -11.37
C GLN A 222 -19.23 -9.25 -10.23
N LEU A 223 -19.22 -7.94 -10.43
CA LEU A 223 -19.94 -6.95 -9.64
C LEU A 223 -20.70 -6.03 -10.58
N PHE A 224 -21.93 -5.70 -10.22
CA PHE A 224 -22.83 -4.82 -10.95
C PHE A 224 -23.20 -3.62 -10.09
N PHE A 225 -23.42 -2.49 -10.76
CA PHE A 225 -23.69 -1.21 -10.12
C PHE A 225 -25.00 -0.64 -10.65
N GLU A 226 -25.87 -0.20 -9.74
CA GLU A 226 -26.98 0.69 -10.05
C GLU A 226 -26.74 2.07 -9.42
N TRP A 227 -27.14 3.11 -10.14
CA TRP A 227 -26.79 4.50 -9.86
C TRP A 227 -28.04 5.34 -9.64
N TYR A 228 -27.93 6.36 -8.79
CA TYR A 228 -28.85 7.49 -8.79
C TYR A 228 -28.59 8.38 -10.02
N PRO A 229 -29.58 9.16 -10.50
CA PRO A 229 -29.40 10.04 -11.66
C PRO A 229 -28.32 11.12 -11.50
N ASP A 230 -27.92 11.41 -10.26
CA ASP A 230 -26.87 12.37 -9.91
C ASP A 230 -25.47 11.74 -9.77
N GLY A 231 -25.30 10.48 -10.17
CA GLY A 231 -24.01 9.79 -10.23
C GLY A 231 -23.55 9.12 -8.94
N LYS A 232 -24.33 9.20 -7.84
CA LYS A 232 -24.04 8.42 -6.61
C LYS A 232 -24.47 6.97 -6.75
N VAL A 233 -23.71 6.03 -6.19
CA VAL A 233 -24.03 4.59 -6.26
C VAL A 233 -25.21 4.28 -5.35
N LYS A 234 -26.19 3.55 -5.89
CA LYS A 234 -27.42 3.18 -5.19
C LYS A 234 -27.30 1.79 -4.57
N GLU A 235 -26.87 0.81 -5.37
CA GLU A 235 -26.71 -0.59 -4.97
C GLU A 235 -25.52 -1.24 -5.70
N ILE A 236 -24.83 -2.17 -5.03
CA ILE A 236 -23.78 -3.02 -5.61
C ILE A 236 -24.09 -4.48 -5.29
N PHE A 237 -23.99 -5.38 -6.28
CA PHE A 237 -24.31 -6.80 -6.14
C PHE A 237 -23.49 -7.68 -7.09
N SER A 238 -23.32 -8.97 -6.77
CA SER A 238 -22.58 -9.92 -7.62
C SER A 238 -23.45 -10.64 -8.64
N ASP A 239 -24.70 -10.95 -8.27
CA ASP A 239 -25.70 -11.59 -9.13
C ASP A 239 -27.12 -11.32 -8.58
N ALA A 240 -28.16 -11.75 -9.31
CA ALA A 240 -29.57 -11.47 -8.98
C ALA A 240 -30.15 -12.32 -7.82
N LYS A 241 -29.39 -13.26 -7.25
CA LYS A 241 -29.76 -14.10 -6.10
C LYS A 241 -28.90 -13.82 -4.85
N GLY A 242 -27.74 -13.18 -5.02
CA GLY A 242 -26.84 -12.79 -3.95
C GLY A 242 -27.34 -11.64 -3.09
N GLY A 243 -26.66 -11.44 -1.94
CA GLY A 243 -26.83 -10.22 -1.13
C GLY A 243 -26.34 -8.99 -1.89
N LYS A 244 -26.93 -7.83 -1.57
CA LYS A 244 -26.56 -6.53 -2.16
C LYS A 244 -26.14 -5.53 -1.10
N ALA A 245 -25.12 -4.75 -1.39
CA ALA A 245 -24.81 -3.56 -0.64
C ALA A 245 -25.74 -2.42 -1.09
N THR A 246 -26.22 -1.59 -0.16
CA THR A 246 -27.17 -0.50 -0.45
C THR A 246 -26.80 0.79 0.28
N TYR A 247 -27.10 1.92 -0.34
CA TYR A 247 -26.65 3.25 0.10
C TYR A 247 -27.79 4.26 0.06
N LYS A 248 -27.85 5.16 1.05
CA LYS A 248 -28.82 6.27 1.11
C LYS A 248 -28.12 7.58 1.43
N PHE A 249 -28.62 8.65 0.83
CA PHE A 249 -27.98 9.97 0.87
C PHE A 249 -28.94 11.06 1.33
N LYS A 250 -28.36 12.15 1.84
CA LYS A 250 -29.03 13.44 2.03
C LYS A 250 -28.17 14.52 1.36
N GLY A 251 -28.59 14.98 0.19
CA GLY A 251 -27.69 15.77 -0.67
C GLY A 251 -26.51 14.89 -1.10
N ASP A 252 -25.29 15.31 -0.77
CA ASP A 252 -24.08 14.54 -1.05
C ASP A 252 -23.55 13.72 0.15
N ASP A 253 -24.18 13.80 1.33
CA ASP A 253 -23.79 13.02 2.50
C ASP A 253 -24.39 11.61 2.45
N LEU A 254 -23.56 10.57 2.55
CA LEU A 254 -24.01 9.18 2.73
C LEU A 254 -24.52 8.98 4.17
N THR A 255 -25.84 8.95 4.36
CA THR A 255 -26.45 8.87 5.70
C THR A 255 -26.66 7.44 6.20
N GLU A 256 -26.76 6.46 5.31
CA GLU A 256 -26.91 5.05 5.66
C GLU A 256 -26.27 4.15 4.61
N SER A 257 -25.63 3.08 5.05
CA SER A 257 -25.13 2.00 4.21
C SER A 257 -25.40 0.64 4.84
N VAL A 258 -25.68 -0.37 4.02
CA VAL A 258 -25.78 -1.77 4.45
C VAL A 258 -24.87 -2.62 3.58
N ASP A 259 -24.02 -3.45 4.18
CA ASP A 259 -23.15 -4.39 3.45
C ASP A 259 -23.91 -5.68 3.03
N VAL A 260 -23.29 -6.54 2.22
CA VAL A 260 -23.91 -7.82 1.80
C VAL A 260 -24.16 -8.81 2.93
N GLY A 261 -23.51 -8.65 4.09
CA GLY A 261 -23.76 -9.42 5.30
C GLY A 261 -24.96 -8.91 6.10
N GLY A 262 -25.55 -7.78 5.70
CA GLY A 262 -26.65 -7.12 6.41
C GLY A 262 -26.19 -6.19 7.54
N ASN A 263 -24.88 -5.93 7.70
CA ASN A 263 -24.41 -4.97 8.68
C ASN A 263 -24.78 -3.56 8.22
N LYS A 264 -25.63 -2.90 9.01
CA LYS A 264 -26.07 -1.53 8.81
C LYS A 264 -25.19 -0.56 9.59
N TYR A 265 -24.80 0.51 8.91
CA TYR A 265 -24.11 1.68 9.44
C TYR A 265 -24.95 2.93 9.15
N VAL A 266 -25.06 3.83 10.12
CA VAL A 266 -25.76 5.11 10.00
C VAL A 266 -24.82 6.24 10.37
N TYR A 267 -24.77 7.29 9.55
CA TYR A 267 -23.79 8.35 9.62
C TYR A 267 -24.42 9.70 9.97
N GLY A 268 -23.80 10.42 10.90
CA GLY A 268 -24.12 11.82 11.20
C GLY A 268 -23.07 12.75 10.63
N TYR A 269 -23.48 13.94 10.17
CA TYR A 269 -22.60 14.95 9.58
C TYR A 269 -22.88 16.35 10.16
N ALA A 270 -21.85 17.19 10.17
CA ALA A 270 -21.97 18.63 10.36
C ALA A 270 -22.28 19.35 9.02
N PRO A 271 -22.75 20.61 9.03
CA PRO A 271 -23.12 21.34 7.80
C PRO A 271 -21.99 21.54 6.77
N ASN A 272 -20.73 21.29 7.14
CA ASN A 272 -19.56 21.32 6.26
C ASN A 272 -19.15 19.92 5.76
N HIS A 273 -20.06 18.94 5.78
CA HIS A 273 -19.84 17.55 5.35
C HIS A 273 -18.82 16.72 6.17
N ASN A 274 -18.34 17.24 7.32
CA ASN A 274 -17.56 16.45 8.26
C ASN A 274 -18.45 15.40 8.93
N MET A 275 -18.08 14.12 8.84
CA MET A 275 -18.76 13.03 9.56
C MET A 275 -18.51 13.15 11.05
N THR A 276 -19.58 13.36 11.84
CA THR A 276 -19.55 13.52 13.30
C THR A 276 -19.88 12.24 14.07
N SER A 277 -20.48 11.23 13.43
CA SER A 277 -20.67 9.93 14.09
C SER A 277 -20.95 8.78 13.14
N VAL A 278 -20.68 7.56 13.63
CA VAL A 278 -21.14 6.29 13.06
C VAL A 278 -21.91 5.52 14.13
N SER A 279 -23.14 5.12 13.85
CA SER A 279 -23.92 4.16 14.63
C SER A 279 -23.95 2.80 13.94
N TYR A 280 -23.87 1.74 14.73
CA TYR A 280 -23.71 0.35 14.29
C TYR A 280 -24.96 -0.50 14.61
N SER A 281 -25.08 -1.66 13.97
CA SER A 281 -26.24 -2.56 14.12
C SER A 281 -26.40 -3.17 15.52
N ASP A 282 -25.33 -3.22 16.31
CA ASP A 282 -25.34 -3.65 17.71
C ASP A 282 -25.76 -2.53 18.69
N GLY A 283 -26.14 -1.36 18.18
CA GLY A 283 -26.47 -0.17 18.97
C GLY A 283 -25.26 0.62 19.48
N SER A 284 -24.03 0.13 19.26
CA SER A 284 -22.81 0.90 19.60
C SER A 284 -22.65 2.11 18.68
N LYS A 285 -21.89 3.11 19.15
CA LYS A 285 -21.68 4.37 18.43
C LYS A 285 -20.23 4.85 18.57
N MET A 286 -19.69 5.37 17.48
CA MET A 286 -18.47 6.17 17.44
C MET A 286 -18.84 7.65 17.18
N SER A 287 -18.14 8.57 17.82
CA SER A 287 -18.32 10.02 17.63
C SER A 287 -16.99 10.71 17.29
N ILE A 288 -17.05 11.73 16.43
CA ILE A 288 -15.90 12.51 15.96
C ILE A 288 -16.22 14.00 16.13
N ASP A 289 -15.41 14.69 16.94
CA ASP A 289 -15.42 16.14 17.10
C ASP A 289 -14.27 16.74 16.29
N TYR A 290 -14.47 17.95 15.74
CA TYR A 290 -13.48 18.67 14.93
C TYR A 290 -13.15 20.04 15.53
N HIS A 291 -12.01 20.61 15.15
CA HIS A 291 -11.75 22.03 15.39
C HIS A 291 -12.70 22.89 14.53
N LYS A 292 -13.22 23.97 15.13
CA LYS A 292 -14.24 24.84 14.52
C LYS A 292 -13.83 25.30 13.13
N ASN A 293 -14.72 25.10 12.14
CA ASN A 293 -14.54 25.45 10.73
C ASN A 293 -13.35 24.75 10.02
N THR A 294 -12.90 23.60 10.51
CA THR A 294 -11.84 22.79 9.88
C THR A 294 -12.28 21.34 9.66
N SER A 295 -11.50 20.58 8.89
CA SER A 295 -11.60 19.12 8.80
C SER A 295 -10.67 18.37 9.76
N TRP A 296 -10.01 19.08 10.70
CA TRP A 296 -9.06 18.52 11.65
C TRP A 296 -9.79 17.99 12.89
N VAL A 297 -9.64 16.70 13.18
CA VAL A 297 -10.25 16.05 14.34
C VAL A 297 -9.69 16.63 15.63
N SER A 298 -10.54 17.06 16.56
CA SER A 298 -10.15 17.48 17.91
C SER A 298 -10.32 16.35 18.93
N LYS A 299 -11.30 15.44 18.72
CA LYS A 299 -11.54 14.29 19.59
C LYS A 299 -12.27 13.17 18.84
N ILE A 300 -11.95 11.92 19.19
CA ILE A 300 -12.74 10.73 18.85
C ILE A 300 -13.19 10.05 20.14
N VAL A 301 -14.43 9.58 20.15
CA VAL A 301 -14.92 8.57 21.11
C VAL A 301 -15.19 7.28 20.33
N SER A 302 -14.43 6.23 20.67
CA SER A 302 -14.51 4.89 20.09
C SER A 302 -15.82 4.18 20.45
N ARG A 303 -16.16 3.09 19.71
CA ARG A 303 -17.32 2.23 19.99
C ARG A 303 -17.33 1.64 21.41
N ASN A 304 -16.16 1.47 22.02
CA ASN A 304 -16.02 0.98 23.39
C ASN A 304 -16.01 2.10 24.46
N GLY A 305 -16.22 3.36 24.06
CA GLY A 305 -16.24 4.52 24.96
C GLY A 305 -14.89 5.20 25.18
N GLU A 306 -13.77 4.62 24.74
CA GLU A 306 -12.44 5.25 24.88
C GLU A 306 -12.36 6.58 24.12
N ALA A 307 -11.84 7.62 24.78
CA ALA A 307 -11.59 8.91 24.17
C ALA A 307 -10.13 9.06 23.72
N THR A 308 -9.91 9.61 22.52
CA THR A 308 -8.62 10.14 22.08
C THR A 308 -8.80 11.61 21.70
N LYS A 309 -7.96 12.49 22.23
CA LYS A 309 -7.96 13.93 21.96
C LYS A 309 -6.73 14.30 21.14
N TYR A 310 -6.86 15.33 20.33
CA TYR A 310 -5.83 15.82 19.42
C TYR A 310 -5.70 17.33 19.60
N ALA A 311 -4.47 17.82 19.72
CA ALA A 311 -4.16 19.24 19.72
C ALA A 311 -3.04 19.50 18.69
N TYR A 312 -3.24 20.50 17.83
CA TYR A 312 -2.33 20.86 16.75
C TYR A 312 -1.71 22.22 17.05
N ASP A 313 -0.41 22.35 16.82
CA ASP A 313 0.32 23.59 17.00
C ASP A 313 1.54 23.62 16.04
N SER A 314 2.18 24.77 15.89
CA SER A 314 3.19 24.99 14.85
C SER A 314 4.29 25.95 15.25
N ASN A 315 5.44 25.86 14.59
CA ASN A 315 6.55 26.77 14.80
C ASN A 315 6.19 28.15 14.22
N PRO A 316 6.11 29.22 15.03
CA PRO A 316 5.69 30.54 14.55
C PRO A 316 6.57 31.14 13.44
N LYS A 317 7.78 30.61 13.20
CA LYS A 317 8.69 31.06 12.14
C LYS A 317 8.41 30.45 10.78
N ASN A 318 7.79 29.27 10.72
CA ASN A 318 7.53 28.49 9.51
C ASN A 318 6.35 27.53 9.71
N PRO A 319 5.14 28.03 10.06
CA PRO A 319 4.05 27.20 10.57
C PRO A 319 3.56 26.14 9.57
N ASP A 320 3.57 26.45 8.27
CA ASP A 320 3.17 25.52 7.20
C ASP A 320 4.18 24.38 7.01
N GLN A 321 5.43 24.57 7.43
CA GLN A 321 6.53 23.63 7.22
C GLN A 321 7.07 22.97 8.49
N HIS A 322 6.69 23.44 9.68
CA HIS A 322 7.10 22.83 10.95
C HIS A 322 5.97 22.89 11.96
N TYR A 323 5.35 21.74 12.21
CA TYR A 323 4.15 21.60 13.04
C TYR A 323 4.15 20.29 13.82
N TRP A 324 3.32 20.20 14.85
CA TRP A 324 3.15 18.99 15.64
C TRP A 324 1.72 18.76 16.11
N THR A 325 1.43 17.50 16.40
CA THR A 325 0.18 17.04 16.99
C THR A 325 0.48 16.33 18.31
N ASP A 326 -0.16 16.79 19.38
CA ASP A 326 -0.23 16.08 20.65
C ASP A 326 -1.48 15.19 20.67
N VAL A 327 -1.28 13.90 20.92
CA VAL A 327 -2.33 12.87 20.98
C VAL A 327 -2.46 12.40 22.41
N THR A 328 -3.57 12.74 23.06
CA THR A 328 -3.85 12.37 24.45
C THR A 328 -4.89 11.25 24.51
N LYS A 329 -4.59 10.17 25.24
CA LYS A 329 -5.52 9.09 25.58
C LYS A 329 -5.67 8.97 27.09
N ASP A 330 -6.80 8.45 27.54
CA ASP A 330 -6.96 8.04 28.94
C ASP A 330 -6.06 6.81 29.18
N GLY A 331 -5.14 6.91 30.14
CA GLY A 331 -4.22 5.83 30.49
C GLY A 331 -4.72 4.95 31.63
N SER A 332 -3.93 3.93 31.98
CA SER A 332 -4.16 3.11 33.17
C SER A 332 -4.32 3.99 34.42
N GLU A 333 -5.24 3.60 35.31
CA GLU A 333 -5.62 4.38 36.52
C GLU A 333 -6.27 5.75 36.24
N GLY A 334 -6.67 6.05 34.99
CA GLY A 334 -7.35 7.31 34.65
C GLY A 334 -6.42 8.53 34.51
N LYS A 335 -5.10 8.31 34.51
CA LYS A 335 -4.11 9.37 34.22
C LYS A 335 -3.95 9.50 32.70
N PRO A 336 -4.10 10.69 32.09
CA PRO A 336 -3.94 10.84 30.66
C PRO A 336 -2.48 10.63 30.22
N VAL A 337 -2.28 9.93 29.11
CA VAL A 337 -0.99 9.76 28.43
C VAL A 337 -1.00 10.58 27.15
N THR A 338 -0.05 11.50 27.00
CA THR A 338 0.12 12.33 25.80
C THR A 338 1.38 11.93 25.04
N ASN A 339 1.24 11.69 23.74
CA ASN A 339 2.35 11.44 22.82
C ASN A 339 2.41 12.56 21.78
N ARG A 340 3.62 13.04 21.44
CA ARG A 340 3.82 14.11 20.46
C ARG A 340 4.34 13.57 19.13
N TYR A 341 3.83 14.12 18.03
CA TYR A 341 4.26 13.84 16.66
C TYR A 341 4.55 15.15 15.93
N GLU A 342 5.84 15.44 15.71
CA GLU A 342 6.38 16.66 15.12
C GLU A 342 6.89 16.37 13.71
N TYR A 343 6.59 17.25 12.76
CA TYR A 343 6.87 17.11 11.34
C TYR A 343 7.61 18.35 10.84
N GLU A 344 8.65 18.15 10.03
CA GLU A 344 9.30 19.20 9.26
C GLU A 344 9.21 18.85 7.77
N MET A 345 8.77 19.82 6.98
CA MET A 345 8.53 19.72 5.54
C MET A 345 9.59 20.53 4.79
N LYS A 346 9.95 20.07 3.60
CA LYS A 346 10.76 20.84 2.67
C LYS A 346 10.22 20.72 1.25
N THR A 347 10.50 21.73 0.45
CA THR A 347 10.11 21.81 -0.95
C THR A 347 11.27 21.33 -1.85
N ARG A 348 10.97 20.45 -2.81
CA ARG A 348 11.90 20.00 -3.85
C ARG A 348 12.04 21.07 -4.96
N PRO A 349 13.07 20.99 -5.83
CA PRO A 349 13.21 21.86 -7.00
C PRO A 349 12.00 21.90 -7.95
N ASP A 350 11.18 20.84 -7.99
CA ASP A 350 9.94 20.80 -8.77
C ASP A 350 8.72 21.41 -8.06
N GLY A 351 8.92 22.06 -6.90
CA GLY A 351 7.86 22.65 -6.09
C GLY A 351 6.99 21.64 -5.32
N SER A 352 7.29 20.33 -5.37
CA SER A 352 6.57 19.35 -4.55
C SER A 352 7.15 19.30 -3.13
N GLU A 353 6.30 19.08 -2.12
CA GLU A 353 6.78 18.93 -0.75
C GLU A 353 7.16 17.48 -0.40
N TYR A 354 8.05 17.34 0.58
CA TYR A 354 8.37 16.08 1.23
C TYR A 354 8.51 16.27 2.74
N THR A 355 8.20 15.22 3.50
CA THR A 355 8.54 15.18 4.92
C THR A 355 10.06 15.04 5.02
N TYR A 356 10.76 16.10 5.42
CA TYR A 356 12.21 16.07 5.66
C TYR A 356 12.53 15.39 7.00
N ARG A 357 11.70 15.63 8.01
CA ARG A 357 11.92 15.11 9.38
C ARG A 357 10.60 14.73 10.03
N VAL A 358 10.62 13.65 10.81
CA VAL A 358 9.58 13.30 11.78
C VAL A 358 10.25 13.11 13.13
N LYS A 359 9.77 13.77 14.18
CA LYS A 359 10.17 13.50 15.55
C LYS A 359 8.94 13.08 16.35
N THR A 360 9.01 11.90 16.97
CA THR A 360 7.98 11.42 17.89
C THR A 360 8.52 11.44 19.31
N VAL A 361 7.64 11.68 20.27
CA VAL A 361 7.86 11.43 21.70
C VAL A 361 6.72 10.55 22.16
N VAL A 362 6.99 9.26 22.32
CA VAL A 362 5.99 8.24 22.68
C VAL A 362 6.44 7.58 23.99
N ASN A 363 5.59 7.62 25.02
CA ASN A 363 5.92 7.10 26.36
C ASN A 363 7.29 7.60 26.86
N ASN A 364 7.55 8.91 26.71
CA ASN A 364 8.81 9.60 27.01
C ASN A 364 10.05 9.17 26.20
N ILE A 365 9.91 8.29 25.20
CA ILE A 365 10.99 7.91 24.27
C ILE A 365 10.94 8.81 23.05
N SER A 366 11.98 9.62 22.84
CA SER A 366 12.13 10.41 21.61
C SER A 366 12.73 9.57 20.49
N THR A 367 12.09 9.60 19.31
CA THR A 367 12.61 9.04 18.06
C THR A 367 12.54 10.10 16.97
N GLU A 368 13.65 10.39 16.31
CA GLU A 368 13.77 11.38 15.23
C GLU A 368 14.24 10.69 13.96
N THR A 369 13.51 10.85 12.86
CA THR A 369 13.84 10.30 11.55
C THR A 369 14.04 11.43 10.56
N ILE A 370 15.19 11.46 9.89
CA ILE A 370 15.49 12.33 8.74
C ILE A 370 15.31 11.52 7.46
N TYR A 371 14.69 12.11 6.44
CA TYR A 371 14.34 11.47 5.19
C TYR A 371 15.04 12.12 3.99
N SER A 372 15.19 11.34 2.93
CA SER A 372 15.76 11.77 1.65
C SER A 372 14.77 12.60 0.83
N GLU A 373 15.27 13.70 0.26
CA GLU A 373 14.52 14.57 -0.64
C GLU A 373 13.91 13.84 -1.84
N CYS A 374 14.73 13.04 -2.53
CA CYS A 374 14.34 12.29 -3.73
C CYS A 374 13.04 11.49 -3.55
N CYS A 375 12.88 10.82 -2.42
CA CYS A 375 12.06 9.61 -2.35
C CYS A 375 11.45 9.34 -0.96
N SER A 376 11.59 10.26 0.01
CA SER A 376 11.07 10.11 1.37
C SER A 376 11.51 8.81 2.07
N LEU A 377 12.70 8.29 1.74
CA LEU A 377 13.31 7.13 2.39
C LEU A 377 14.12 7.57 3.62
N PRO A 378 14.05 6.90 4.78
CA PRO A 378 14.80 7.26 5.99
C PRO A 378 16.31 7.25 5.74
N LEU A 379 17.00 8.37 5.93
CA LEU A 379 18.47 8.46 5.88
C LEU A 379 19.11 8.23 7.25
N LYS A 380 18.44 8.69 8.32
CA LYS A 380 18.94 8.63 9.70
C LYS A 380 17.78 8.51 10.67
N ILE A 381 17.91 7.63 11.66
CA ILE A 381 17.00 7.48 12.80
C ILE A 381 17.82 7.66 14.08
N VAL A 382 17.38 8.55 14.97
CA VAL A 382 17.95 8.80 16.29
C VAL A 382 16.89 8.44 17.34
N ARG A 383 17.13 7.41 18.15
CA ARG A 383 16.21 6.94 19.20
C ARG A 383 16.91 6.98 20.55
N GLY A 384 16.58 7.97 21.36
CA GLY A 384 17.41 8.34 22.52
C GLY A 384 18.85 8.64 22.08
N ASN A 385 19.85 8.03 22.73
CA ASN A 385 21.26 8.19 22.38
C ASN A 385 21.71 7.27 21.21
N HIS A 386 20.77 6.65 20.49
CA HIS A 386 21.07 5.59 19.53
C HIS A 386 20.83 6.03 18.09
N VAL A 387 21.84 5.92 17.23
CA VAL A 387 21.79 6.39 15.84
C VAL A 387 21.79 5.19 14.89
N THR A 388 20.96 5.22 13.85
CA THR A 388 21.00 4.28 12.73
C THR A 388 20.90 5.04 11.42
N GLU A 389 21.84 4.80 10.51
CA GLU A 389 21.99 5.50 9.23
C GLU A 389 21.80 4.52 8.08
N PHE A 390 21.30 5.03 6.96
CA PHE A 390 20.88 4.25 5.79
C PHE A 390 21.39 4.89 4.50
N THR A 391 21.71 4.08 3.51
CA THR A 391 22.10 4.51 2.16
C THR A 391 21.33 3.70 1.13
N TYR A 392 20.92 4.34 0.04
CA TYR A 392 20.15 3.73 -1.05
C TYR A 392 20.84 3.95 -2.39
N ASN A 393 20.63 3.05 -3.34
CA ASN A 393 21.02 3.29 -4.74
C ASN A 393 19.99 4.18 -5.46
N SER A 394 20.27 4.55 -6.71
CA SER A 394 19.37 5.32 -7.58
C SER A 394 18.01 4.67 -7.87
N LYS A 395 17.81 3.40 -7.47
CA LYS A 395 16.54 2.68 -7.56
C LYS A 395 15.74 2.70 -6.23
N GLY A 396 16.24 3.37 -5.20
CA GLY A 396 15.65 3.39 -3.86
C GLY A 396 15.83 2.09 -3.07
N LEU A 397 16.72 1.18 -3.51
CA LEU A 397 17.03 -0.06 -2.79
C LEU A 397 18.13 0.21 -1.77
N LEU A 398 17.94 -0.28 -0.54
CA LEU A 398 18.87 -0.11 0.58
C LEU A 398 20.22 -0.77 0.28
N THR A 399 21.28 0.00 0.13
CA THR A 399 22.64 -0.55 -0.08
C THR A 399 23.45 -0.67 1.19
N LYS A 400 23.21 0.19 2.20
CA LYS A 400 23.87 0.12 3.51
C LYS A 400 22.93 0.51 4.64
N LYS A 401 23.07 -0.14 5.79
CA LYS A 401 22.53 0.27 7.09
C LYS A 401 23.64 0.13 8.13
N HIS A 402 23.82 1.12 8.98
CA HIS A 402 24.79 1.10 10.09
C HIS A 402 24.14 1.65 11.37
N SER A 403 24.35 1.00 12.51
CA SER A 403 23.82 1.41 13.81
C SER A 403 24.94 1.64 14.80
N SER A 404 24.82 2.66 15.65
CA SER A 404 25.76 2.93 16.76
C SER A 404 25.77 1.85 17.86
N LYS A 405 25.10 0.71 17.66
CA LYS A 405 25.16 -0.51 18.47
C LYS A 405 26.22 -1.50 17.96
N GLY A 406 26.81 -1.23 16.79
CA GLY A 406 27.65 -2.16 16.04
C GLY A 406 26.89 -3.00 15.01
N ASP A 407 25.56 -2.92 14.94
CA ASP A 407 24.78 -3.60 13.90
C ASP A 407 24.93 -2.91 12.55
N PHE A 408 25.44 -3.62 11.54
CA PHE A 408 25.49 -3.15 10.17
C PHE A 408 25.02 -4.21 9.16
N VAL A 409 24.62 -3.75 7.98
CA VAL A 409 24.45 -4.60 6.79
C VAL A 409 24.73 -3.79 5.52
N GLU A 410 25.48 -4.38 4.60
CA GLU A 410 25.66 -3.93 3.23
C GLU A 410 25.00 -4.91 2.26
N LEU A 411 24.32 -4.40 1.25
CA LEU A 411 23.55 -5.16 0.26
C LEU A 411 24.00 -4.82 -1.15
N SER A 412 24.22 -5.85 -1.97
CA SER A 412 24.42 -5.74 -3.42
C SER A 412 23.23 -6.39 -4.14
N TYR A 413 22.91 -5.89 -5.32
CA TYR A 413 21.72 -6.31 -6.08
C TYR A 413 22.07 -6.72 -7.51
N ASP A 414 21.25 -7.60 -8.09
CA ASP A 414 21.19 -7.78 -9.54
C ASP A 414 20.54 -6.57 -10.20
N ASP A 415 21.15 -6.07 -11.27
CA ASP A 415 20.71 -4.82 -11.89
C ASP A 415 19.47 -4.92 -12.78
N LYS A 416 19.06 -6.13 -13.19
CA LYS A 416 17.88 -6.39 -14.02
C LYS A 416 16.68 -6.76 -13.18
N ILE A 417 16.84 -7.71 -12.25
CA ILE A 417 15.73 -8.26 -11.43
C ILE A 417 15.64 -7.65 -10.03
N ASN A 418 16.55 -6.75 -9.65
CA ASN A 418 16.57 -6.04 -8.37
C ASN A 418 16.53 -6.95 -7.12
N LYS A 419 17.07 -8.16 -7.23
CA LYS A 419 17.21 -9.12 -6.10
C LYS A 419 18.59 -9.00 -5.46
N ILE A 420 18.66 -9.25 -4.15
CA ILE A 420 19.92 -9.18 -3.38
C ILE A 420 20.86 -10.30 -3.85
N THR A 421 22.01 -9.94 -4.42
CA THR A 421 23.07 -10.88 -4.85
C THR A 421 24.13 -11.09 -3.78
N ARG A 422 24.31 -10.14 -2.85
CA ARG A 422 25.23 -10.25 -1.71
C ARG A 422 24.71 -9.51 -0.49
N VAL A 423 24.87 -10.14 0.67
CA VAL A 423 24.70 -9.56 2.01
C VAL A 423 26.05 -9.62 2.71
N TYR A 424 26.46 -8.53 3.34
CA TYR A 424 27.60 -8.49 4.26
C TYR A 424 27.17 -7.83 5.58
N ASN A 425 27.33 -8.52 6.70
CA ASN A 425 26.89 -8.04 8.03
C ASN A 425 27.76 -8.63 9.15
N ASN A 426 27.37 -8.41 10.41
CA ASN A 426 28.02 -9.00 11.60
C ASN A 426 28.11 -10.54 11.60
N GLU A 427 27.27 -11.24 10.83
CA GLU A 427 27.33 -12.69 10.70
C GLU A 427 28.29 -13.16 9.60
N GLY A 428 28.78 -12.29 8.72
CA GLY A 428 29.67 -12.61 7.60
C GLY A 428 29.13 -12.20 6.24
N VAL A 429 29.61 -12.86 5.18
CA VAL A 429 29.18 -12.66 3.78
C VAL A 429 28.30 -13.82 3.33
N THR A 430 27.14 -13.51 2.74
CA THR A 430 26.30 -14.47 2.02
C THR A 430 26.01 -13.97 0.61
N ASN A 431 26.15 -14.86 -0.39
CA ASN A 431 25.93 -14.57 -1.81
C ASN A 431 24.76 -15.41 -2.35
N PHE A 432 24.04 -14.85 -3.33
CA PHE A 432 22.85 -15.42 -3.95
C PHE A 432 22.94 -15.29 -5.47
N GLU A 433 22.56 -16.35 -6.19
CA GLU A 433 22.47 -16.40 -7.64
C GLU A 433 21.07 -16.84 -8.06
N TYR A 434 20.57 -16.26 -9.17
CA TYR A 434 19.20 -16.46 -9.64
C TYR A 434 19.18 -16.92 -11.11
N ASP A 435 18.11 -17.61 -11.52
CA ASP A 435 17.83 -17.86 -12.94
C ASP A 435 17.16 -16.63 -13.62
N ASP A 436 16.96 -16.69 -14.94
CA ASP A 436 16.31 -15.61 -15.71
C ASP A 436 14.85 -15.34 -15.32
N LYS A 437 14.19 -16.30 -14.62
CA LYS A 437 12.85 -16.13 -14.04
C LYS A 437 12.91 -15.54 -12.62
N GLY A 438 14.11 -15.32 -12.08
CA GLY A 438 14.39 -14.84 -10.74
C GLY A 438 14.31 -15.90 -9.64
N ASN A 439 14.24 -17.20 -9.94
CA ASN A 439 14.28 -18.24 -8.92
C ASN A 439 15.69 -18.36 -8.32
N LEU A 440 15.81 -18.60 -7.02
CA LEU A 440 17.11 -18.72 -6.34
C LEU A 440 17.78 -20.05 -6.72
N VAL A 441 18.80 -20.05 -7.56
CA VAL A 441 19.50 -21.30 -7.96
C VAL A 441 20.63 -21.68 -7.02
N LYS A 442 21.23 -20.70 -6.32
CA LYS A 442 22.31 -20.93 -5.35
C LYS A 442 22.31 -19.88 -4.25
N ALA A 443 22.51 -20.31 -3.01
CA ALA A 443 22.91 -19.48 -1.89
C ALA A 443 24.20 -20.05 -1.27
N SER A 444 25.13 -19.22 -0.84
CA SER A 444 26.37 -19.66 -0.18
C SER A 444 26.97 -18.61 0.73
N ASN A 445 27.50 -19.00 1.88
CA ASN A 445 28.14 -18.10 2.84
C ASN A 445 29.63 -18.43 3.08
N ASP A 446 30.34 -17.47 3.66
CA ASP A 446 31.76 -17.58 4.05
C ASP A 446 32.05 -18.68 5.09
N LYS A 447 31.05 -19.09 5.87
CA LYS A 447 31.11 -20.25 6.78
C LYS A 447 31.05 -21.61 6.07
N GLY A 448 31.05 -21.63 4.73
CA GLY A 448 31.09 -22.86 3.94
C GLY A 448 29.76 -23.61 3.85
N LYS A 449 28.63 -22.98 4.18
CA LYS A 449 27.30 -23.50 3.83
C LYS A 449 26.93 -23.06 2.42
N LYS A 450 26.31 -23.98 1.67
CA LYS A 450 25.89 -23.79 0.29
C LYS A 450 24.63 -24.59 0.01
N VAL A 451 23.60 -23.94 -0.51
CA VAL A 451 22.38 -24.59 -1.01
C VAL A 451 22.26 -24.34 -2.51
N LEU A 452 21.99 -25.38 -3.29
CA LEU A 452 21.64 -25.30 -4.71
C LEU A 452 20.20 -25.77 -4.90
N LEU A 453 19.43 -25.06 -5.73
CA LEU A 453 18.06 -25.42 -6.09
C LEU A 453 17.95 -25.55 -7.61
N ILE A 454 17.37 -26.66 -8.06
CA ILE A 454 17.02 -26.92 -9.46
C ILE A 454 15.50 -26.92 -9.55
N TYR A 455 14.98 -26.33 -10.63
CA TYR A 455 13.55 -26.13 -10.83
C TYR A 455 13.05 -26.84 -12.09
N ASP A 456 11.77 -27.22 -12.11
CA ASP A 456 11.08 -27.61 -13.35
C ASP A 456 10.60 -26.40 -14.16
N ARG A 457 10.03 -26.67 -15.34
CA ARG A 457 9.47 -25.63 -16.22
C ARG A 457 8.38 -24.76 -15.56
N MET A 458 7.71 -25.27 -14.52
CA MET A 458 6.65 -24.61 -13.76
C MET A 458 7.18 -23.84 -12.54
N GLY A 459 8.50 -23.85 -12.28
CA GLY A 459 9.11 -23.14 -11.15
C GLY A 459 9.05 -23.90 -9.82
N ARG A 460 8.83 -25.23 -9.83
CA ARG A 460 8.82 -26.07 -8.62
C ARG A 460 10.20 -26.69 -8.40
N ILE A 461 10.66 -26.77 -7.15
CA ILE A 461 12.01 -27.29 -6.80
C ILE A 461 12.07 -28.80 -7.07
N THR A 462 12.75 -29.24 -8.12
CA THR A 462 12.96 -30.66 -8.41
C THR A 462 14.12 -31.26 -7.63
N THR A 463 15.15 -30.47 -7.32
CA THR A 463 16.30 -30.91 -6.54
C THR A 463 16.77 -29.81 -5.58
N MET A 464 17.10 -30.18 -4.35
CA MET A 464 17.82 -29.35 -3.38
C MET A 464 19.11 -30.05 -2.98
N VAL A 465 20.26 -29.41 -3.20
CA VAL A 465 21.56 -29.85 -2.69
C VAL A 465 21.95 -28.93 -1.54
N ASP A 466 21.94 -29.44 -0.32
CA ASP A 466 22.40 -28.75 0.89
C ASP A 466 23.78 -29.29 1.27
N ASN A 467 24.79 -28.42 1.27
CA ASN A 467 26.17 -28.73 1.59
C ASN A 467 26.66 -27.80 2.70
N ASP A 468 27.25 -28.39 3.73
CA ASP A 468 27.80 -27.68 4.88
C ASP A 468 29.22 -28.22 5.13
N ALA A 469 30.22 -27.45 4.73
CA ALA A 469 31.62 -27.83 4.86
C ALA A 469 32.06 -28.00 6.32
N ALA A 470 31.47 -27.24 7.26
CA ALA A 470 31.81 -27.30 8.67
C ALA A 470 31.31 -28.58 9.35
N THR A 471 30.09 -29.03 9.00
CA THR A 471 29.54 -30.31 9.50
C THR A 471 29.87 -31.51 8.61
N LYS A 472 30.55 -31.29 7.48
CA LYS A 472 30.69 -32.24 6.34
C LYS A 472 29.34 -32.79 5.86
N GLY A 473 28.26 -32.04 6.09
CA GLY A 473 26.91 -32.38 5.66
C GLY A 473 26.79 -32.28 4.14
N ASN A 474 26.26 -33.32 3.51
CA ASN A 474 25.88 -33.29 2.10
C ASN A 474 24.55 -34.03 1.93
N ARG A 475 23.50 -33.27 1.61
CA ARG A 475 22.14 -33.76 1.40
C ARG A 475 21.73 -33.42 -0.01
N THR A 476 21.26 -34.40 -0.76
CA THR A 476 20.63 -34.19 -2.06
C THR A 476 19.22 -34.75 -2.00
N LEU A 477 18.25 -33.85 -1.93
CA LEU A 477 16.82 -34.15 -1.96
C LEU A 477 16.32 -34.00 -3.40
N ALA A 478 15.57 -34.98 -3.91
CA ALA A 478 14.82 -34.86 -5.15
C ALA A 478 13.32 -35.00 -4.90
N PHE A 479 12.53 -34.16 -5.55
CA PHE A 479 11.09 -34.00 -5.31
C PHE A 479 10.29 -34.34 -6.57
N LYS A 480 9.16 -35.03 -6.41
CA LYS A 480 8.11 -35.17 -7.43
C LYS A 480 6.81 -34.55 -6.94
N TYR A 481 6.04 -34.03 -7.89
CA TYR A 481 4.81 -33.29 -7.62
C TYR A 481 3.63 -33.90 -8.37
N ASN A 482 2.44 -33.81 -7.78
CA ASN A 482 1.19 -34.14 -8.49
C ASN A 482 0.75 -33.00 -9.44
N ALA A 483 -0.37 -33.19 -10.12
CA ALA A 483 -0.97 -32.21 -11.03
C ALA A 483 -1.37 -30.89 -10.33
N GLN A 484 -1.69 -30.94 -9.04
CA GLN A 484 -2.02 -29.76 -8.21
C GLN A 484 -0.77 -29.02 -7.70
N GLY A 485 0.44 -29.49 -8.03
CA GLY A 485 1.69 -28.87 -7.59
C GLY A 485 2.11 -29.19 -6.15
N LYS A 486 1.46 -30.15 -5.48
CA LYS A 486 1.82 -30.60 -4.13
C LYS A 486 2.89 -31.72 -4.19
N PRO A 487 3.91 -31.73 -3.31
CA PRO A 487 5.00 -32.72 -3.36
C PRO A 487 4.52 -34.10 -2.88
N VAL A 488 4.52 -35.09 -3.78
CA VAL A 488 4.05 -36.47 -3.48
C VAL A 488 5.17 -37.46 -3.18
N GLU A 489 6.41 -37.16 -3.60
CA GLU A 489 7.57 -37.99 -3.32
C GLU A 489 8.76 -37.09 -2.99
N ILE A 490 9.47 -37.38 -1.90
CA ILE A 490 10.74 -36.75 -1.51
C ILE A 490 11.76 -37.86 -1.30
N THR A 491 12.85 -37.85 -2.06
CA THR A 491 13.88 -38.91 -2.04
C THR A 491 15.23 -38.34 -1.64
N MET A 492 16.04 -39.15 -0.95
CA MET A 492 17.46 -38.88 -0.72
C MET A 492 18.27 -40.15 -0.93
N LYS A 493 19.26 -40.09 -1.82
CA LYS A 493 20.16 -41.21 -2.11
C LYS A 493 20.83 -41.69 -0.82
N ASN A 494 20.88 -43.01 -0.62
CA ASN A 494 21.42 -43.69 0.56
C ASN A 494 20.69 -43.40 1.90
N VAL A 495 19.53 -42.74 1.89
CA VAL A 495 18.70 -42.52 3.09
C VAL A 495 17.30 -43.10 2.94
N GLY A 496 16.60 -42.80 1.84
CA GLY A 496 15.27 -43.36 1.55
C GLY A 496 14.30 -42.37 0.92
N THR A 497 13.01 -42.65 1.07
CA THR A 497 11.89 -41.94 0.43
C THR A 497 10.80 -41.62 1.44
N ILE A 498 10.19 -40.45 1.33
CA ILE A 498 8.88 -40.10 1.91
C ILE A 498 7.89 -39.98 0.75
N ASN A 499 6.76 -40.67 0.86
CA ASN A 499 5.59 -40.47 0.00
C ASN A 499 4.51 -39.69 0.76
N VAL A 500 3.81 -38.80 0.08
CA VAL A 500 2.71 -38.01 0.64
C VAL A 500 1.48 -38.16 -0.25
N ALA A 501 0.37 -38.60 0.33
CA ALA A 501 -0.94 -38.62 -0.29
C ALA A 501 -1.78 -37.44 0.21
N TYR A 502 -2.53 -36.84 -0.71
CA TYR A 502 -3.42 -35.71 -0.45
C TYR A 502 -4.86 -36.11 -0.75
N ASP A 503 -5.82 -35.50 -0.06
CA ASP A 503 -7.23 -35.62 -0.40
C ASP A 503 -7.64 -34.66 -1.54
N ASN A 504 -8.93 -34.67 -1.88
CA ASN A 504 -9.48 -33.83 -2.96
C ASN A 504 -9.49 -32.32 -2.63
N PHE A 505 -9.32 -31.95 -1.35
CA PHE A 505 -9.20 -30.55 -0.92
C PHE A 505 -7.73 -30.09 -0.86
N GLY A 506 -6.79 -31.03 -1.04
CA GLY A 506 -5.35 -30.77 -1.03
C GLY A 506 -4.71 -30.85 0.35
N GLU A 507 -5.42 -31.38 1.35
CA GLU A 507 -4.90 -31.63 2.69
C GLU A 507 -4.14 -32.96 2.77
N ILE A 508 -3.21 -33.07 3.72
CA ILE A 508 -2.38 -34.28 3.86
C ILE A 508 -3.23 -35.42 4.43
N GLN A 509 -3.50 -36.43 3.59
CA GLN A 509 -4.23 -37.63 3.99
C GLN A 509 -3.30 -38.69 4.61
N LYS A 510 -2.09 -38.86 4.05
CA LYS A 510 -1.14 -39.90 4.49
C LYS A 510 0.30 -39.49 4.23
N VAL A 511 1.20 -39.87 5.13
CA VAL A 511 2.65 -39.79 4.94
C VAL A 511 3.24 -41.17 5.21
N GLU A 512 4.01 -41.70 4.25
CA GLU A 512 4.67 -43.00 4.37
C GLU A 512 6.17 -42.88 4.15
N SER A 513 6.98 -43.53 5.00
CA SER A 513 8.42 -43.62 4.77
C SER A 513 9.01 -44.88 5.39
N LYS A 514 9.63 -45.75 4.57
CA LYS A 514 10.39 -46.91 5.06
C LYS A 514 11.62 -46.52 5.89
N ALA A 515 12.15 -45.32 5.68
CA ALA A 515 13.25 -44.74 6.45
C ALA A 515 12.78 -43.91 7.66
N GLY A 516 11.46 -43.70 7.80
CA GLY A 516 10.82 -43.05 8.93
C GLY A 516 11.48 -41.74 9.36
N HIS A 517 11.73 -41.64 10.66
CA HIS A 517 12.31 -40.47 11.32
C HIS A 517 13.64 -40.00 10.68
N LYS A 518 14.50 -40.93 10.21
CA LYS A 518 15.81 -40.58 9.62
C LYS A 518 15.65 -39.70 8.39
N MET A 519 14.70 -40.03 7.50
CA MET A 519 14.45 -39.25 6.28
C MET A 519 13.78 -37.91 6.60
N ALA A 520 12.81 -37.90 7.51
CA ALA A 520 12.16 -36.66 7.96
C ALA A 520 13.17 -35.66 8.56
N LEU A 521 14.12 -36.15 9.37
CA LEU A 521 15.19 -35.32 9.94
C LEU A 521 16.10 -34.71 8.87
N GLN A 522 16.48 -35.47 7.83
CA GLN A 522 17.30 -34.94 6.73
C GLN A 522 16.57 -33.86 5.93
N VAL A 523 15.27 -34.05 5.65
CA VAL A 523 14.43 -33.05 4.97
C VAL A 523 14.36 -31.77 5.81
N THR A 524 14.01 -31.88 7.09
CA THR A 524 13.96 -30.73 8.01
C THR A 524 15.31 -30.00 8.08
N GLN A 525 16.43 -30.73 8.20
CA GLN A 525 17.76 -30.13 8.25
C GLN A 525 18.11 -29.36 6.97
N ALA A 526 17.79 -29.88 5.78
CA ALA A 526 18.04 -29.19 4.51
C ALA A 526 17.22 -27.89 4.38
N PHE A 527 15.93 -27.91 4.74
CA PHE A 527 15.10 -26.71 4.75
C PHE A 527 15.53 -25.70 5.82
N GLN A 528 15.96 -26.13 7.01
CA GLN A 528 16.53 -25.25 8.03
C GLN A 528 17.86 -24.64 7.58
N SER A 529 18.69 -25.38 6.84
CA SER A 529 19.91 -24.87 6.21
C SER A 529 19.57 -23.76 5.20
N LEU A 530 18.61 -24.01 4.29
CA LEU A 530 18.10 -23.02 3.34
C LEU A 530 17.55 -21.77 4.06
N LEU A 531 16.69 -21.93 5.06
CA LEU A 531 16.15 -20.81 5.84
C LEU A 531 17.27 -20.01 6.52
N SER A 532 18.25 -20.69 7.12
CA SER A 532 19.38 -20.02 7.79
C SER A 532 20.23 -19.18 6.83
N ILE A 533 20.39 -19.61 5.58
CA ILE A 533 21.22 -18.91 4.59
C ILE A 533 20.46 -17.83 3.81
N VAL A 534 19.12 -17.91 3.68
CA VAL A 534 18.33 -16.82 3.07
C VAL A 534 17.85 -15.77 4.08
N LYS A 535 17.83 -16.07 5.38
CA LYS A 535 17.46 -15.12 6.45
C LYS A 535 18.22 -13.78 6.37
N PRO A 536 19.53 -13.71 6.05
CA PRO A 536 20.23 -12.42 5.87
C PRO A 536 19.75 -11.58 4.68
N ALA A 537 19.13 -12.18 3.66
CA ALA A 537 18.46 -11.45 2.58
C ALA A 537 17.00 -11.10 2.93
N GLY A 538 16.36 -11.91 3.77
CA GLY A 538 15.04 -11.64 4.37
C GLY A 538 15.11 -10.78 5.63
N VAL A 539 16.08 -9.87 5.75
CA VAL A 539 16.19 -8.97 6.91
C VAL A 539 14.95 -8.10 7.00
N ASN A 540 14.07 -8.46 7.94
CA ASN A 540 13.04 -7.56 8.44
C ASN A 540 13.76 -6.29 8.92
N LEU A 541 13.45 -5.19 8.25
CA LEU A 541 13.70 -3.85 8.76
C LEU A 541 12.74 -3.62 9.93
N ASN A 542 13.02 -4.25 11.07
CA ASN A 542 12.41 -3.90 12.35
C ASN A 542 12.84 -2.46 12.65
N LEU A 543 11.92 -1.54 12.40
CA LEU A 543 11.98 -0.10 12.68
C LEU A 543 11.52 0.16 14.13
#